data_AF-A0A7S2IR08-F1
#
_entry.id   AF-A0A7S2IR08-F1
#
_cell.length_a   1.000
_cell.length_b   1.000
_cell.length_c   1.000
_cell.angle_alpha   90.00
_cell.angle_beta   90.00
_cell.angle_gamma   90.00
#
_symmetry.space_group_name_H-M   'P 1'
#
loop_
_entity.id
_entity.type
_entity.pdbx_description
1 polymer ?
#
loop_
_entity_poly.entity_id
_entity_poly.type
_entity_poly.pdbx_seq_one_letter_code
_entity_poly.pdbx_strand_id
1 'polypeptide(L)'
;TSFALFSAFGDEGPKVRKPSPLAEMKAIKNDAELEGMRAAHRRDGAALAASLARIEAWVRSGRRVTEVDVDAEVTTTRALQPGYLDNSFDTIAGYGPNGAIIHYRAEAETAATLGTSSLFLLDSGAQYVDGTTDVTRTMHYGEPTEHERECFTRVLKGHIALATAVIPEGTPGFVVDAFARRPLWEVGLDYRHGTGHGVGAALAVHEGPHRISRQFDNRVPLKAGMIVSNEPGFYADGEFGIRIENLLVVVEKGTPHKFGGLKYLGFEPLTLVPIQRSLVRADMLSSEEAAYLDAYHARVRQEVLPLVDQAQEEGREASRAWLLGATEP
;
A
#
# COMPACT_ATOMS: atom_id res chain seq x y z
N THR A 1 28.65 -0.43 1.26
CA THR A 1 30.00 -0.78 1.74
C THR A 1 30.28 0.00 3.00
N SER A 2 30.72 -0.65 4.08
CA SER A 2 31.13 0.03 5.31
C SER A 2 32.45 0.78 5.09
N PHE A 3 32.75 1.78 5.93
CA PHE A 3 34.04 2.47 5.89
C PHE A 3 35.21 1.49 6.08
N ALA A 4 35.06 0.48 6.95
CA ALA A 4 36.08 -0.53 7.17
C ALA A 4 36.45 -1.28 5.87
N LEU A 5 35.45 -1.75 5.11
CA LEU A 5 35.67 -2.41 3.83
C LEU A 5 36.28 -1.45 2.80
N PHE A 6 35.83 -0.19 2.77
CA PHE A 6 36.36 0.81 1.83
C PHE A 6 37.83 1.13 2.12
N SER A 7 38.19 1.31 3.39
CA SER A 7 39.53 1.65 3.84
C SER A 7 40.51 0.49 3.74
N ALA A 8 40.03 -0.76 3.79
CA ALA A 8 40.86 -1.95 3.61
C ALA A 8 41.56 -2.03 2.24
N PHE A 9 41.04 -1.33 1.22
CA PHE A 9 41.69 -1.26 -0.10
C PHE A 9 42.84 -0.24 -0.18
N GLY A 10 43.12 0.51 0.89
CA GLY A 10 44.18 1.55 0.92
C GLY A 10 43.87 2.74 0.01
N ASP A 11 44.61 3.84 0.14
CA ASP A 11 44.32 5.08 -0.60
C ASP A 11 44.60 4.99 -2.11
N GLU A 12 45.51 4.09 -2.52
CA GLU A 12 45.90 3.89 -3.92
C GLU A 12 45.24 2.67 -4.59
N GLY A 13 44.46 1.87 -3.86
CA GLY A 13 43.73 0.74 -4.45
C GLY A 13 42.59 1.20 -5.36
N PRO A 14 42.16 0.37 -6.34
CA PRO A 14 41.08 0.74 -7.25
C PRO A 14 39.75 0.89 -6.50
N LYS A 15 39.40 2.13 -6.14
CA LYS A 15 38.16 2.49 -5.45
C LYS A 15 37.19 3.13 -6.45
N VAL A 16 36.22 2.36 -6.95
CA VAL A 16 35.13 2.88 -7.78
C VAL A 16 33.85 2.94 -6.96
N ARG A 17 33.37 4.17 -6.66
CA ARG A 17 32.07 4.37 -6.01
C ARG A 17 30.99 4.57 -7.07
N LYS A 18 30.26 3.50 -7.39
CA LYS A 18 29.12 3.50 -8.31
C LYS A 18 27.95 2.69 -7.72
N PRO A 19 26.71 2.90 -8.18
CA PRO A 19 25.60 2.02 -7.86
C PRO A 19 25.92 0.56 -8.21
N SER A 20 25.46 -0.38 -7.39
CA SER A 20 25.62 -1.81 -7.66
C SER A 20 24.80 -2.20 -8.91
N PRO A 21 25.38 -2.92 -9.90
CA PRO A 21 24.60 -3.40 -11.05
C PRO A 21 23.47 -4.34 -10.62
N LEU A 22 23.65 -5.08 -9.52
CA LEU A 22 22.61 -5.95 -8.96
C LEU A 22 21.37 -5.16 -8.52
N ALA A 23 21.54 -3.92 -8.07
CA ALA A 23 20.41 -3.09 -7.66
C ALA A 23 19.50 -2.76 -8.86
N GLU A 24 20.07 -2.42 -10.01
CA GLU A 24 19.29 -2.16 -11.22
C GLU A 24 18.70 -3.45 -11.80
N MET A 25 19.49 -4.54 -11.83
CA MET A 25 19.02 -5.82 -12.37
C MET A 25 17.81 -6.37 -11.60
N LYS A 26 17.86 -6.38 -10.26
CA LYS A 26 16.76 -6.90 -9.46
C LYS A 26 15.57 -5.94 -9.35
N ALA A 27 15.74 -4.66 -9.66
CA ALA A 27 14.65 -3.69 -9.61
C ALA A 27 13.59 -3.96 -10.68
N ILE A 28 13.99 -4.52 -11.83
CA ILE A 28 13.11 -4.89 -12.93
C ILE A 28 12.79 -6.37 -12.78
N LYS A 29 11.57 -6.68 -12.35
CA LYS A 29 11.14 -8.05 -12.11
C LYS A 29 10.89 -8.76 -13.44
N ASN A 30 11.33 -10.01 -13.53
CA ASN A 30 11.00 -10.89 -14.65
C ASN A 30 9.57 -11.47 -14.50
N ASP A 31 9.08 -12.15 -15.54
CA ASP A 31 7.70 -12.66 -15.56
C ASP A 31 7.39 -13.61 -14.39
N ALA A 32 8.33 -14.48 -14.00
CA ALA A 32 8.10 -15.40 -12.88
C ALA A 32 8.02 -14.67 -11.53
N GLU A 33 8.86 -13.65 -11.32
CA GLU A 33 8.79 -12.78 -10.14
C GLU A 33 7.48 -11.99 -10.10
N LEU A 34 7.02 -11.46 -11.24
CA LEU A 34 5.75 -10.73 -11.32
C LEU A 34 4.55 -11.64 -11.05
N GLU A 35 4.54 -12.85 -11.59
CA GLU A 35 3.49 -13.83 -11.31
C GLU A 35 3.48 -14.27 -9.85
N GLY A 36 4.66 -14.47 -9.24
CA GLY A 36 4.80 -14.73 -7.81
C GLY A 36 4.24 -13.58 -6.96
N MET A 37 4.59 -12.34 -7.30
CA MET A 37 4.07 -11.15 -6.62
C MET A 37 2.54 -11.06 -6.74
N ARG A 38 1.96 -11.30 -7.92
CA ARG A 38 0.49 -11.35 -8.11
C ARG A 38 -0.15 -12.45 -7.26
N ALA A 39 0.46 -13.64 -7.21
CA ALA A 39 -0.05 -14.75 -6.39
C ALA A 39 0.03 -14.46 -4.88
N ALA A 40 1.10 -13.81 -4.42
CA ALA A 40 1.26 -13.38 -3.04
C ALA A 40 0.18 -12.37 -2.64
N HIS A 41 -0.06 -11.36 -3.47
CA HIS A 41 -1.06 -10.33 -3.17
C HIS A 41 -2.51 -10.85 -3.21
N ARG A 42 -2.82 -11.87 -4.03
CA ARG A 42 -4.13 -12.54 -3.96
C ARG A 42 -4.35 -13.26 -2.62
N ARG A 43 -3.35 -14.02 -2.15
CA ARG A 43 -3.38 -14.69 -0.84
C ARG A 43 -3.46 -13.69 0.31
N ASP A 44 -2.65 -12.63 0.25
CA ASP A 44 -2.64 -11.56 1.24
C ASP A 44 -3.97 -10.81 1.28
N GLY A 45 -4.56 -10.53 0.11
CA GLY A 45 -5.89 -9.94 0.01
C GLY A 45 -6.98 -10.79 0.67
N ALA A 46 -6.91 -12.12 0.52
CA ALA A 46 -7.84 -13.04 1.19
C ALA A 46 -7.65 -13.04 2.71
N ALA A 47 -6.40 -13.08 3.18
CA ALA A 47 -6.08 -13.01 4.60
C ALA A 47 -6.56 -11.70 5.23
N LEU A 48 -6.30 -10.56 4.59
CA LEU A 48 -6.74 -9.26 5.08
C LEU A 48 -8.26 -9.10 5.03
N ALA A 49 -8.95 -9.64 4.01
CA ALA A 49 -10.41 -9.62 3.98
C ALA A 49 -11.00 -10.37 5.19
N ALA A 50 -10.43 -11.53 5.54
CA ALA A 50 -10.83 -12.30 6.71
C ALA A 50 -10.54 -11.55 8.02
N SER A 51 -9.32 -11.03 8.19
CA SER A 51 -8.94 -10.29 9.40
C SER A 51 -9.75 -9.01 9.58
N LEU A 52 -9.95 -8.22 8.54
CA LEU A 52 -10.72 -6.98 8.62
C LEU A 52 -12.19 -7.25 8.97
N ALA A 53 -12.79 -8.30 8.39
CA ALA A 53 -14.13 -8.74 8.75
C ALA A 53 -14.24 -9.11 10.24
N ARG A 54 -13.24 -9.84 10.75
CA ARG A 54 -13.18 -10.30 12.15
C ARG A 54 -12.98 -9.14 13.13
N ILE A 55 -12.04 -8.25 12.83
CA ILE A 55 -11.75 -7.05 13.63
C ILE A 55 -12.98 -6.15 13.70
N GLU A 56 -13.64 -5.87 12.56
CA GLU A 56 -14.86 -5.07 12.52
C GLU A 56 -15.97 -5.69 13.37
N ALA A 57 -16.17 -7.01 13.27
CA ALA A 57 -17.16 -7.73 14.07
C ALA A 57 -16.85 -7.65 15.57
N TRP A 58 -15.58 -7.81 15.98
CA TRP A 58 -15.17 -7.70 17.37
C TRP A 58 -15.44 -6.30 17.92
N VAL A 59 -14.97 -5.25 17.24
CA VAL A 59 -15.19 -3.87 17.66
C VAL A 59 -16.69 -3.56 17.77
N ARG A 60 -17.50 -3.94 16.77
CA ARG A 60 -18.95 -3.69 16.76
C ARG A 60 -19.74 -4.47 17.81
N SER A 61 -19.26 -5.63 18.22
CA SER A 61 -19.86 -6.41 19.32
C SER A 61 -19.54 -5.86 20.71
N GLY A 62 -18.70 -4.82 20.81
CA GLY A 62 -18.23 -4.28 22.08
C GLY A 62 -17.15 -5.12 22.74
N ARG A 63 -16.57 -6.10 22.03
CA ARG A 63 -15.38 -6.81 22.50
C ARG A 63 -14.23 -5.82 22.58
N ARG A 64 -13.48 -5.85 23.68
CA ARG A 64 -12.24 -5.09 23.81
C ARG A 64 -11.19 -5.65 22.82
N VAL A 65 -10.75 -4.82 21.88
CA VAL A 65 -9.69 -5.10 20.90
C VAL A 65 -8.67 -3.97 20.99
N THR A 66 -7.40 -4.29 21.20
CA THR A 66 -6.30 -3.32 21.18
C THR A 66 -5.55 -3.33 19.87
N GLU A 67 -4.72 -2.32 19.64
CA GLU A 67 -3.82 -2.27 18.48
C GLU A 67 -2.88 -3.48 18.40
N VAL A 68 -2.41 -4.01 19.55
CA VAL A 68 -1.59 -5.23 19.61
C VAL A 68 -2.40 -6.48 19.25
N ASP A 69 -3.68 -6.54 19.64
CA ASP A 69 -4.57 -7.64 19.25
C ASP A 69 -4.78 -7.68 17.72
N VAL A 70 -4.76 -6.50 17.07
CA VAL A 70 -4.85 -6.42 15.61
C VAL A 70 -3.62 -7.01 14.94
N ASP A 71 -2.41 -6.66 15.39
CA ASP A 71 -1.17 -7.24 14.86
C ASP A 71 -1.17 -8.77 14.97
N ALA A 72 -1.56 -9.31 16.12
CA ALA A 72 -1.66 -10.74 16.33
C ALA A 72 -2.67 -11.41 15.38
N GLU A 73 -3.84 -10.79 15.16
CA GLU A 73 -4.89 -11.30 14.26
C GLU A 73 -4.44 -11.30 12.79
N VAL A 74 -3.87 -10.21 12.29
CA VAL A 74 -3.42 -10.13 10.88
C VAL A 74 -2.23 -11.05 10.61
N THR A 75 -1.28 -11.12 11.54
CA THR A 75 -0.11 -12.01 11.45
C THR A 75 -0.54 -13.47 11.45
N THR A 76 -1.41 -13.87 12.39
CA THR A 76 -1.90 -15.25 12.48
C THR A 76 -2.67 -15.65 11.23
N THR A 77 -3.52 -14.76 10.71
CA THR A 77 -4.33 -15.05 9.51
C THR A 77 -3.46 -15.16 8.25
N ARG A 78 -2.42 -14.32 8.13
CA ARG A 78 -1.41 -14.44 7.07
C ARG A 78 -0.58 -15.71 7.19
N ALA A 79 -0.22 -16.12 8.40
CA ALA A 79 0.55 -17.35 8.64
C ALA A 79 -0.18 -18.63 8.20
N LEU A 80 -1.51 -18.59 8.06
CA LEU A 80 -2.30 -19.69 7.49
C LEU A 80 -2.24 -19.76 5.96
N GLN A 81 -1.80 -18.69 5.29
CA GLN A 81 -1.71 -18.67 3.84
C GLN A 81 -0.52 -19.51 3.37
N PRO A 82 -0.68 -20.31 2.29
CA PRO A 82 0.42 -21.09 1.73
C PRO A 82 1.64 -20.24 1.45
N GLY A 83 2.84 -20.72 1.80
CA GLY A 83 4.09 -20.05 1.47
C GLY A 83 4.42 -18.80 2.28
N TYR A 84 3.65 -18.46 3.32
CA TYR A 84 4.03 -17.43 4.29
C TYR A 84 5.38 -17.77 4.94
N LEU A 85 6.21 -16.74 5.17
CA LEU A 85 7.52 -16.85 5.80
C LEU A 85 7.58 -16.03 7.09
N ASP A 86 7.24 -14.74 7.01
CA ASP A 86 7.29 -13.79 8.12
C ASP A 86 6.50 -12.52 7.75
N ASN A 87 6.36 -11.58 8.68
CA ASN A 87 5.93 -10.22 8.35
C ASN A 87 7.04 -9.51 7.54
N SER A 88 6.67 -8.67 6.57
CA SER A 88 7.65 -7.91 5.79
C SER A 88 8.22 -6.70 6.53
N PHE A 89 7.51 -6.25 7.58
CA PHE A 89 7.89 -5.24 8.57
C PHE A 89 6.99 -5.35 9.81
N ASP A 90 7.30 -4.62 10.88
CA ASP A 90 6.44 -4.55 12.08
C ASP A 90 5.10 -3.87 11.73
N THR A 91 3.97 -4.53 12.00
CA THR A 91 2.63 -3.96 11.76
C THR A 91 2.43 -2.62 12.47
N ILE A 92 1.89 -1.64 11.74
CA ILE A 92 1.44 -0.36 12.28
C ILE A 92 -0.09 -0.41 12.39
N ALA A 93 -0.59 -0.58 13.62
CA ALA A 93 -2.01 -0.48 13.94
C ALA A 93 -2.21 0.76 14.83
N GLY A 94 -2.80 1.83 14.28
CA GLY A 94 -2.99 3.12 14.97
C GLY A 94 -4.45 3.55 15.00
N TYR A 95 -5.07 3.58 16.18
CA TYR A 95 -6.43 4.07 16.40
C TYR A 95 -6.43 5.52 16.89
N GLY A 96 -7.26 6.36 16.27
CA GLY A 96 -7.36 7.79 16.56
C GLY A 96 -5.99 8.47 16.53
N PRO A 97 -5.56 9.16 17.61
CA PRO A 97 -4.32 9.93 17.64
C PRO A 97 -3.07 9.13 17.27
N ASN A 98 -3.04 7.82 17.57
CA ASN A 98 -1.92 6.95 17.24
C ASN A 98 -1.74 6.80 15.72
N GLY A 99 -2.83 6.85 14.95
CA GLY A 99 -2.79 6.83 13.49
C GLY A 99 -2.07 8.03 12.88
N ALA A 100 -1.99 9.17 13.60
CA ALA A 100 -1.26 10.35 13.15
C ALA A 100 0.28 10.19 13.24
N ILE A 101 0.77 9.20 13.98
CA ILE A 101 2.19 8.95 14.15
C ILE A 101 2.65 8.02 13.01
N ILE A 102 3.36 8.59 12.03
CA ILE A 102 3.71 7.91 10.75
C ILE A 102 4.37 6.54 10.95
N HIS A 103 5.32 6.45 11.88
CA HIS A 103 6.00 5.19 12.26
C HIS A 103 5.58 4.75 13.68
N TYR A 104 4.28 4.72 13.93
CA TYR A 104 3.74 4.24 15.20
C TYR A 104 4.06 2.75 15.39
N ARG A 105 4.32 2.36 16.64
CA ARG A 105 4.40 0.96 17.05
C ARG A 105 3.57 0.80 18.30
N ALA A 106 2.59 -0.10 18.25
CA ALA A 106 1.80 -0.43 19.42
C ALA A 106 2.66 -1.24 20.41
N GLU A 107 2.61 -0.85 21.68
CA GLU A 107 3.19 -1.61 22.79
C GLU A 107 2.08 -1.98 23.76
N ALA A 108 2.16 -3.13 24.42
CA ALA A 108 1.08 -3.65 25.25
C ALA A 108 0.64 -2.66 26.35
N GLU A 109 1.58 -1.85 26.84
CA GLU A 109 1.39 -0.86 27.90
C GLU A 109 0.73 0.43 27.41
N THR A 110 0.86 0.76 26.12
CA THR A 110 0.41 2.04 25.54
C THR A 110 -0.64 1.88 24.44
N ALA A 111 -0.96 0.64 24.04
CA ALA A 111 -1.89 0.34 22.97
C ALA A 111 -3.29 0.87 23.27
N ALA A 112 -3.82 1.64 22.34
CA ALA A 112 -5.20 2.07 22.37
C ALA A 112 -6.14 0.88 22.19
N THR A 113 -7.32 0.98 22.79
CA THR A 113 -8.44 0.09 22.47
C THR A 113 -9.19 0.66 21.27
N LEU A 114 -9.35 -0.14 20.22
CA LEU A 114 -10.15 0.22 19.06
C LEU A 114 -11.60 0.49 19.47
N GLY A 115 -12.20 1.45 18.81
CA GLY A 115 -13.59 1.84 19.01
C GLY A 115 -14.26 2.25 17.72
N THR A 116 -15.40 2.92 17.85
CA THR A 116 -16.26 3.35 16.73
C THR A 116 -16.26 4.87 16.54
N SER A 117 -15.42 5.60 17.25
CA SER A 117 -15.47 7.06 17.36
C SER A 117 -14.35 7.78 16.61
N SER A 118 -13.43 7.05 15.97
CA SER A 118 -12.33 7.64 15.23
C SER A 118 -11.80 6.67 14.17
N LEU A 119 -10.92 7.18 13.30
CA LEU A 119 -10.25 6.39 12.29
C LEU A 119 -9.30 5.36 12.91
N PHE A 120 -9.16 4.25 12.21
CA PHE A 120 -8.21 3.20 12.47
C PHE A 120 -7.33 3.03 11.23
N LEU A 121 -6.01 3.18 11.37
CA LEU A 121 -5.03 2.93 10.32
C LEU A 121 -4.35 1.60 10.58
N LEU A 122 -4.37 0.72 9.58
CA LEU A 122 -3.65 -0.54 9.57
C LEU A 122 -2.71 -0.57 8.37
N ASP A 123 -1.41 -0.59 8.64
CA ASP A 123 -0.35 -0.82 7.67
C ASP A 123 0.43 -2.06 8.05
N SER A 124 0.48 -3.01 7.13
CA SER A 124 1.01 -4.33 7.41
C SER A 124 1.34 -5.08 6.11
N GLY A 125 2.35 -5.95 6.16
CA GLY A 125 2.74 -6.76 5.02
C GLY A 125 3.35 -8.09 5.44
N ALA A 126 3.53 -8.98 4.46
CA ALA A 126 4.09 -10.31 4.65
C ALA A 126 5.13 -10.66 3.59
N GLN A 127 6.05 -11.52 4.00
CA GLN A 127 6.95 -12.26 3.13
C GLN A 127 6.31 -13.60 2.79
N TYR A 128 6.19 -13.87 1.50
CA TYR A 128 5.88 -15.16 0.95
C TYR A 128 7.11 -15.69 0.19
N VAL A 129 7.19 -17.00 0.00
CA VAL A 129 8.26 -17.65 -0.79
C VAL A 129 8.40 -17.09 -2.22
N ASP A 130 7.33 -16.48 -2.73
CA ASP A 130 7.18 -16.00 -4.10
C ASP A 130 6.84 -14.50 -4.20
N GLY A 131 6.80 -13.76 -3.08
CA GLY A 131 6.54 -12.33 -3.12
C GLY A 131 6.59 -11.63 -1.78
N THR A 132 6.64 -10.29 -1.81
CA THR A 132 6.60 -9.42 -0.63
C THR A 132 5.38 -8.51 -0.75
N THR A 133 4.59 -8.37 0.31
CA THR A 133 3.41 -7.49 0.33
C THR A 133 3.65 -6.29 1.25
N ASP A 134 2.95 -5.22 0.92
CA ASP A 134 2.88 -3.97 1.67
C ASP A 134 1.53 -3.31 1.38
N VAL A 135 0.78 -2.97 2.42
CA VAL A 135 -0.58 -2.47 2.28
C VAL A 135 -1.06 -1.77 3.54
N THR A 136 -1.42 -0.52 3.32
CA THR A 136 -2.15 0.30 4.28
C THR A 136 -3.62 0.48 3.91
N ARG A 137 -4.51 0.29 4.88
CA ARG A 137 -5.90 0.72 4.85
C ARG A 137 -6.23 1.58 6.07
N THR A 138 -7.03 2.61 5.84
CA THR A 138 -7.67 3.38 6.91
C THR A 138 -9.17 3.09 6.90
N MET A 139 -9.73 2.81 8.06
CA MET A 139 -11.14 2.46 8.26
C MET A 139 -11.76 3.30 9.38
N HIS A 140 -13.09 3.28 9.48
CA HIS A 140 -13.88 3.77 10.60
C HIS A 140 -15.02 2.80 10.89
N TYR A 141 -15.21 2.43 12.16
CA TYR A 141 -16.21 1.41 12.54
C TYR A 141 -17.55 1.97 13.04
N GLY A 142 -17.65 3.29 13.25
CA GLY A 142 -18.91 4.03 13.47
C GLY A 142 -19.14 5.09 12.38
N GLU A 143 -19.54 6.31 12.77
CA GLU A 143 -19.80 7.44 11.86
C GLU A 143 -18.60 8.41 11.80
N PRO A 144 -17.89 8.52 10.65
CA PRO A 144 -16.77 9.44 10.50
C PRO A 144 -17.24 10.89 10.34
N THR A 145 -16.46 11.84 10.83
CA THR A 145 -16.70 13.27 10.69
C THR A 145 -16.52 13.75 9.24
N GLU A 146 -17.13 14.88 8.90
CA GLU A 146 -16.94 15.48 7.56
C GLU A 146 -15.47 15.85 7.28
N HIS A 147 -14.71 16.22 8.31
CA HIS A 147 -13.29 16.51 8.16
C HIS A 147 -12.47 15.25 7.87
N GLU A 148 -12.71 14.15 8.60
CA GLU A 148 -12.06 12.85 8.33
C GLU A 148 -12.38 12.37 6.90
N ARG A 149 -13.65 12.47 6.47
CA ARG A 149 -14.07 12.07 5.12
C ARG A 149 -13.47 12.96 4.03
N GLU A 150 -13.39 14.28 4.24
CA GLU A 150 -12.73 15.19 3.30
C GLU A 150 -11.25 14.81 3.13
N CYS A 151 -10.51 14.69 4.24
CA CYS A 151 -9.10 14.34 4.22
C CYS A 151 -8.87 12.97 3.57
N PHE A 152 -9.70 11.98 3.91
CA PHE A 152 -9.63 10.64 3.30
C PHE A 152 -9.85 10.70 1.80
N THR A 153 -10.86 11.45 1.36
CA THR A 153 -11.17 11.57 -0.06
C THR A 153 -10.04 12.26 -0.82
N ARG A 154 -9.36 13.26 -0.24
CA ARG A 154 -8.17 13.88 -0.86
C ARG A 154 -7.00 12.92 -0.99
N VAL A 155 -6.72 12.13 0.04
CA VAL A 155 -5.71 11.06 -0.02
C VAL A 155 -6.06 10.05 -1.11
N LEU A 156 -7.33 9.62 -1.19
CA LEU A 156 -7.82 8.71 -2.22
C LEU A 156 -7.65 9.30 -3.63
N LYS A 157 -8.01 10.57 -3.85
CA LYS A 157 -7.80 11.24 -5.14
C LYS A 157 -6.32 11.25 -5.53
N GLY A 158 -5.41 11.48 -4.57
CA GLY A 158 -3.97 11.39 -4.79
C GLY A 158 -3.53 9.99 -5.20
N HIS A 159 -4.04 8.97 -4.50
CA HIS A 159 -3.77 7.57 -4.80
C HIS A 159 -4.25 7.20 -6.22
N ILE A 160 -5.47 7.59 -6.59
CA ILE A 160 -6.04 7.33 -7.92
C ILE A 160 -5.26 8.08 -9.00
N ALA A 161 -4.90 9.34 -8.76
CA ALA A 161 -4.15 10.16 -9.72
C ALA A 161 -2.80 9.51 -10.09
N LEU A 162 -2.12 8.90 -9.12
CA LEU A 162 -0.89 8.15 -9.41
C LEU A 162 -1.18 6.80 -10.07
N ALA A 163 -2.13 6.02 -9.54
CA ALA A 163 -2.47 4.69 -10.06
C ALA A 163 -2.97 4.70 -11.52
N THR A 164 -3.58 5.81 -11.95
CA THR A 164 -4.12 5.97 -13.31
C THR A 164 -3.20 6.77 -14.24
N ALA A 165 -2.06 7.25 -13.73
CA ALA A 165 -1.14 8.07 -14.52
C ALA A 165 -0.58 7.30 -15.73
N VAL A 166 -0.46 8.01 -16.85
CA VAL A 166 0.23 7.56 -18.06
C VAL A 166 1.39 8.51 -18.32
N ILE A 167 2.61 8.00 -18.28
CA ILE A 167 3.84 8.81 -18.32
C ILE A 167 4.76 8.36 -19.45
N PRO A 168 5.55 9.25 -20.07
CA PRO A 168 6.55 8.82 -21.04
C PRO A 168 7.63 7.97 -20.36
N GLU A 169 8.18 7.00 -21.09
CA GLU A 169 9.35 6.25 -20.63
C GLU A 169 10.51 7.19 -20.26
N GLY A 170 11.33 6.79 -19.29
CA GLY A 170 12.42 7.64 -18.81
C GLY A 170 12.01 8.63 -17.72
N THR A 171 10.72 8.76 -17.39
CA THR A 171 10.23 9.63 -16.31
C THR A 171 10.73 9.15 -14.93
N PRO A 172 11.48 9.97 -14.17
CA PRO A 172 11.87 9.64 -12.81
C PRO A 172 10.71 9.71 -11.83
N GLY A 173 10.74 8.88 -10.78
CA GLY A 173 9.65 8.82 -9.80
C GLY A 173 9.38 10.14 -9.06
N PHE A 174 10.39 11.01 -8.88
CA PHE A 174 10.16 12.32 -8.24
C PHE A 174 9.23 13.24 -9.03
N VAL A 175 9.09 13.04 -10.35
CA VAL A 175 8.21 13.85 -11.21
C VAL A 175 6.74 13.55 -10.92
N VAL A 176 6.42 12.29 -10.64
CA VAL A 176 5.03 11.83 -10.45
C VAL A 176 4.57 11.88 -8.99
N ASP A 177 5.47 12.12 -8.04
CA ASP A 177 5.14 12.33 -6.61
C ASP A 177 4.11 13.45 -6.40
N ALA A 178 4.19 14.52 -7.20
CA ALA A 178 3.25 15.64 -7.12
C ALA A 178 1.81 15.25 -7.51
N PHE A 179 1.59 14.17 -8.27
CA PHE A 179 0.25 13.72 -8.64
C PHE A 179 -0.54 13.29 -7.40
N ALA A 180 0.12 12.61 -6.47
CA ALA A 180 -0.50 12.14 -5.23
C ALA A 180 -0.70 13.27 -4.20
N ARG A 181 0.14 14.31 -4.23
CA ARG A 181 0.06 15.44 -3.30
C ARG A 181 -0.95 16.51 -3.71
N ARG A 182 -1.14 16.71 -5.02
CA ARG A 182 -1.93 17.82 -5.54
C ARG A 182 -3.29 18.00 -4.83
N PRO A 183 -4.12 16.96 -4.61
CA PRO A 183 -5.42 17.14 -3.97
C PRO A 183 -5.36 17.66 -2.53
N LEU A 184 -4.26 17.39 -1.81
CA LEU A 184 -4.00 17.92 -0.46
C LEU A 184 -3.47 19.35 -0.55
N TRP A 185 -2.54 19.62 -1.47
CA TRP A 185 -1.98 20.97 -1.69
C TRP A 185 -3.04 22.00 -2.07
N GLU A 186 -4.08 21.61 -2.81
CA GLU A 186 -5.22 22.47 -3.16
C GLU A 186 -5.91 23.11 -1.94
N VAL A 187 -5.75 22.52 -0.74
CA VAL A 187 -6.27 23.06 0.53
C VAL A 187 -5.19 23.31 1.59
N GLY A 188 -3.92 23.34 1.19
CA GLY A 188 -2.81 23.63 2.09
C GLY A 188 -2.42 22.48 3.03
N LEU A 189 -2.85 21.25 2.76
CA LEU A 189 -2.43 20.04 3.50
C LEU A 189 -1.27 19.34 2.76
N ASP A 190 -0.51 18.51 3.47
CA ASP A 190 0.60 17.70 2.91
C ASP A 190 0.92 16.49 3.82
N TYR A 191 1.81 15.59 3.39
CA TYR A 191 2.37 14.51 4.19
C TYR A 191 3.90 14.48 4.17
N ARG A 192 4.50 14.02 5.27
CA ARG A 192 5.95 14.18 5.55
C ARG A 192 6.82 12.97 5.16
N HIS A 193 6.32 12.06 4.32
CA HIS A 193 7.06 10.94 3.76
C HIS A 193 7.02 10.94 2.21
N GLY A 194 7.74 10.01 1.57
CA GLY A 194 7.64 9.80 0.12
C GLY A 194 6.28 9.21 -0.27
N THR A 195 5.87 9.37 -1.53
CA THR A 195 4.62 8.77 -2.03
C THR A 195 4.75 7.25 -2.26
N GLY A 196 5.97 6.76 -2.42
CA GLY A 196 6.23 5.33 -2.47
C GLY A 196 7.70 4.96 -2.65
N HIS A 197 7.99 3.69 -2.49
CA HIS A 197 9.30 3.06 -2.63
C HIS A 197 9.22 1.83 -3.53
N GLY A 198 10.36 1.37 -4.04
CA GLY A 198 10.38 0.08 -4.73
C GLY A 198 10.21 -1.09 -3.75
N VAL A 199 9.77 -2.24 -4.25
CA VAL A 199 9.57 -3.47 -3.47
C VAL A 199 10.25 -4.66 -4.13
N GLY A 200 10.92 -5.48 -3.32
CA GLY A 200 11.56 -6.72 -3.74
C GLY A 200 10.58 -7.87 -3.95
N ALA A 201 10.96 -8.88 -4.73
CA ALA A 201 10.19 -10.12 -4.85
C ALA A 201 10.75 -11.13 -3.85
N ALA A 202 10.03 -11.37 -2.74
CA ALA A 202 10.50 -12.16 -1.59
C ALA A 202 11.82 -11.62 -1.01
N LEU A 203 11.95 -10.30 -0.95
CA LEU A 203 13.15 -9.56 -0.54
C LEU A 203 12.74 -8.33 0.31
N ALA A 204 13.60 -7.31 0.40
CA ALA A 204 13.31 -6.11 1.17
C ALA A 204 12.00 -5.44 0.70
N VAL A 205 11.12 -5.14 1.64
CA VAL A 205 9.90 -4.36 1.38
C VAL A 205 10.27 -2.94 0.91
N HIS A 206 11.31 -2.34 1.48
CA HIS A 206 11.93 -1.11 1.01
C HIS A 206 13.12 -1.40 0.10
N GLU A 207 12.89 -1.44 -1.21
CA GLU A 207 13.89 -1.80 -2.22
C GLU A 207 14.14 -0.69 -3.24
N GLY A 208 15.35 -0.12 -3.22
CA GLY A 208 15.82 0.77 -4.29
C GLY A 208 16.26 0.03 -5.57
N PRO A 209 16.62 0.78 -6.63
CA PRO A 209 17.03 2.18 -6.58
C PRO A 209 15.93 3.18 -6.96
N HIS A 210 14.82 2.75 -7.56
CA HIS A 210 13.69 3.62 -7.88
C HIS A 210 12.83 3.88 -6.64
N ARG A 211 12.19 5.05 -6.58
CA ARG A 211 11.18 5.43 -5.58
C ARG A 211 10.34 6.59 -6.11
N ILE A 212 9.17 6.82 -5.53
CA ILE A 212 8.31 7.97 -5.83
C ILE A 212 8.34 8.89 -4.62
N SER A 213 9.11 9.97 -4.70
CA SER A 213 9.32 10.87 -3.58
C SER A 213 9.66 12.27 -4.06
N ARG A 214 9.22 13.30 -3.33
CA ARG A 214 9.61 14.70 -3.56
C ARG A 214 11.13 14.94 -3.54
N GLN A 215 11.91 13.99 -3.02
CA GLN A 215 13.36 14.05 -2.99
C GLN A 215 13.94 13.94 -4.41
N PHE A 216 14.33 15.09 -4.97
CA PHE A 216 14.79 15.24 -6.36
C PHE A 216 16.23 14.74 -6.62
N ASP A 217 16.93 14.29 -5.58
CA ASP A 217 18.25 13.68 -5.66
C ASP A 217 18.20 12.31 -6.35
N ASN A 218 17.07 11.60 -6.22
CA ASN A 218 16.84 10.37 -6.96
C ASN A 218 16.21 10.64 -8.33
N ARG A 219 17.01 10.42 -9.36
CA ARG A 219 16.62 10.60 -10.76
C ARG A 219 16.50 9.28 -11.53
N VAL A 220 16.39 8.16 -10.82
CA VAL A 220 16.23 6.84 -11.44
C VAL A 220 14.90 6.80 -12.17
N PRO A 221 14.89 6.55 -13.51
CA PRO A 221 13.66 6.41 -14.26
C PRO A 221 12.85 5.21 -13.82
N LEU A 222 11.52 5.37 -13.81
CA LEU A 222 10.61 4.22 -13.75
C LEU A 222 10.71 3.43 -15.06
N LYS A 223 10.71 2.11 -14.95
CA LYS A 223 10.81 1.16 -16.07
C LYS A 223 9.75 0.07 -15.90
N ALA A 224 9.25 -0.46 -17.02
CA ALA A 224 8.32 -1.59 -16.98
C ALA A 224 8.94 -2.79 -16.23
N GLY A 225 8.13 -3.50 -15.43
CA GLY A 225 8.57 -4.58 -14.54
C GLY A 225 9.06 -4.12 -13.17
N MET A 226 9.23 -2.82 -12.93
CA MET A 226 9.45 -2.30 -11.56
C MET A 226 8.16 -2.39 -10.74
N ILE A 227 8.30 -2.63 -9.44
CA ILE A 227 7.20 -2.58 -8.48
C ILE A 227 7.43 -1.40 -7.54
N VAL A 228 6.38 -0.63 -7.27
CA VAL A 228 6.40 0.53 -6.34
C VAL A 228 5.18 0.52 -5.42
N SER A 229 5.33 0.99 -4.18
CA SER A 229 4.18 1.42 -3.38
C SER A 229 3.59 2.72 -3.94
N ASN A 230 2.28 2.90 -3.71
CA ASN A 230 1.53 4.12 -3.94
C ASN A 230 0.71 4.38 -2.68
N GLU A 231 1.29 5.17 -1.78
CA GLU A 231 0.90 5.27 -0.37
C GLU A 231 0.74 6.73 0.11
N PRO A 232 0.02 7.62 -0.59
CA PRO A 232 -0.24 8.95 -0.05
C PRO A 232 -0.95 8.87 1.30
N GLY A 233 -0.76 9.90 2.11
CA GLY A 233 -1.38 9.99 3.43
C GLY A 233 -1.67 11.42 3.87
N PHE A 234 -2.26 11.53 5.05
CA PHE A 234 -2.46 12.78 5.77
C PHE A 234 -2.52 12.47 7.27
N TYR A 235 -1.88 13.31 8.10
CA TYR A 235 -1.73 13.06 9.52
C TYR A 235 -2.06 14.34 10.28
N ALA A 236 -3.17 14.32 11.03
CA ALA A 236 -3.58 15.39 11.92
C ALA A 236 -3.05 15.09 13.32
N ASP A 237 -1.95 15.76 13.70
CA ASP A 237 -1.23 15.52 14.96
C ASP A 237 -2.18 15.54 16.17
N GLY A 238 -2.24 14.41 16.89
CA GLY A 238 -3.08 14.27 18.08
C GLY A 238 -4.55 13.95 17.81
N GLU A 239 -4.96 13.76 16.55
CA GLU A 239 -6.35 13.48 16.16
C GLU A 239 -6.48 12.15 15.43
N PHE A 240 -5.97 12.05 14.20
CA PHE A 240 -6.07 10.85 13.36
C PHE A 240 -5.02 10.85 12.24
N GLY A 241 -4.82 9.69 11.62
CA GLY A 241 -4.04 9.59 10.39
C GLY A 241 -4.73 8.72 9.34
N ILE A 242 -4.39 9.01 8.10
CA ILE A 242 -4.92 8.37 6.91
C ILE A 242 -3.74 8.00 6.02
N ARG A 243 -3.74 6.77 5.51
CA ARG A 243 -2.86 6.34 4.41
C ARG A 243 -3.61 5.29 3.59
N ILE A 244 -3.49 5.40 2.27
CA ILE A 244 -4.11 4.46 1.34
C ILE A 244 -3.01 3.93 0.43
N GLU A 245 -2.68 2.67 0.60
CA GLU A 245 -1.52 2.08 -0.05
C GLU A 245 -1.83 0.83 -0.85
N ASN A 246 -1.33 0.80 -2.07
CA ASN A 246 -1.23 -0.40 -2.89
C ASN A 246 0.17 -0.50 -3.47
N LEU A 247 0.65 -1.73 -3.67
CA LEU A 247 1.75 -1.99 -4.59
C LEU A 247 1.25 -1.98 -6.03
N LEU A 248 2.04 -1.39 -6.91
CA LEU A 248 1.78 -1.23 -8.33
C LEU A 248 2.94 -1.80 -9.15
N VAL A 249 2.65 -2.55 -10.21
CA VAL A 249 3.62 -2.87 -11.26
C VAL A 249 3.62 -1.73 -12.27
N VAL A 250 4.80 -1.24 -12.63
CA VAL A 250 4.98 -0.36 -13.79
C VAL A 250 4.87 -1.20 -15.05
N VAL A 251 3.95 -0.85 -15.94
CA VAL A 251 3.68 -1.60 -17.18
C VAL A 251 3.77 -0.69 -18.39
N GLU A 252 4.09 -1.24 -19.57
CA GLU A 252 3.94 -0.48 -20.82
C GLU A 252 2.45 -0.21 -21.06
N LYS A 253 2.09 1.03 -21.40
CA LYS A 253 0.72 1.44 -21.70
C LYS A 253 0.61 1.91 -23.14
N GLY A 254 -0.28 1.26 -23.89
CA GLY A 254 -0.61 1.70 -25.24
C GLY A 254 -1.30 3.07 -25.23
N THR A 255 -0.82 3.99 -26.06
CA THR A 255 -1.39 5.32 -26.27
C THR A 255 -1.79 5.53 -27.73
N PRO A 256 -2.80 6.37 -28.04
CA PRO A 256 -3.20 6.65 -29.42
C PRO A 256 -2.10 7.29 -30.28
N HIS A 257 -1.12 7.93 -29.63
CA HIS A 257 -0.02 8.65 -30.27
C HIS A 257 1.32 8.30 -29.64
N LYS A 258 2.40 8.38 -30.43
CA LYS A 258 3.79 8.15 -30.01
C LYS A 258 4.62 9.41 -30.23
N PHE A 259 4.50 10.39 -29.35
CA PHE A 259 5.24 11.64 -29.47
C PHE A 259 6.75 11.39 -29.30
N GLY A 260 7.57 11.84 -30.27
CA GLY A 260 9.02 11.60 -30.26
C GLY A 260 9.43 10.13 -30.39
N GLY A 261 8.52 9.23 -30.76
CA GLY A 261 8.79 7.78 -30.83
C GLY A 261 8.88 7.08 -29.47
N LEU A 262 8.59 7.79 -28.37
CA LEU A 262 8.67 7.25 -27.02
C LEU A 262 7.55 6.24 -26.74
N LYS A 263 7.87 5.25 -25.91
CA LYS A 263 6.87 4.43 -25.21
C LYS A 263 6.29 5.19 -24.03
N TYR A 264 5.13 4.74 -23.58
CA TYR A 264 4.47 5.23 -22.39
C TYR A 264 4.31 4.10 -21.38
N LEU A 265 4.36 4.47 -20.11
CA LEU A 265 4.20 3.59 -18.95
C LEU A 265 2.89 3.94 -18.24
N GLY A 266 2.32 2.95 -17.57
CA GLY A 266 1.24 3.10 -16.62
C GLY A 266 1.44 2.15 -15.44
N PHE A 267 0.41 1.97 -14.65
CA PHE A 267 0.46 1.19 -13.43
C PHE A 267 -0.64 0.13 -13.38
N GLU A 268 -0.30 -1.05 -12.86
CA GLU A 268 -1.23 -2.15 -12.58
C GLU A 268 -1.19 -2.46 -11.08
N PRO A 269 -2.31 -2.31 -10.33
CA PRO A 269 -2.33 -2.67 -8.92
C PRO A 269 -2.08 -4.17 -8.69
N LEU A 270 -1.21 -4.48 -7.73
CA LEU A 270 -1.01 -5.82 -7.18
C LEU A 270 -1.89 -6.06 -5.96
N THR A 271 -1.97 -5.09 -5.05
CA THR A 271 -2.76 -5.18 -3.83
C THR A 271 -4.25 -5.30 -4.15
N LEU A 272 -4.92 -6.25 -3.50
CA LEU A 272 -6.33 -6.57 -3.71
C LEU A 272 -7.09 -6.55 -2.37
N VAL A 273 -7.21 -5.37 -1.77
CA VAL A 273 -7.95 -5.15 -0.51
C VAL A 273 -8.94 -4.00 -0.70
N PRO A 274 -10.23 -4.12 -0.30
CA PRO A 274 -11.19 -3.04 -0.48
C PRO A 274 -10.77 -1.73 0.21
N ILE A 275 -11.19 -0.60 -0.34
CA ILE A 275 -11.06 0.74 0.26
C ILE A 275 -12.44 1.12 0.81
N GLN A 276 -12.53 1.53 2.08
CA GLN A 276 -13.82 1.71 2.73
C GLN A 276 -14.62 2.90 2.16
N ARG A 277 -15.71 2.62 1.44
CA ARG A 277 -16.54 3.65 0.79
C ARG A 277 -17.22 4.63 1.72
N SER A 278 -17.55 4.23 2.96
CA SER A 278 -18.19 5.14 3.93
C SER A 278 -17.31 6.36 4.27
N LEU A 279 -16.00 6.26 4.09
CA LEU A 279 -15.05 7.37 4.25
C LEU A 279 -14.97 8.30 3.05
N VAL A 280 -15.55 7.91 1.91
CA VAL A 280 -15.46 8.67 0.66
C VAL A 280 -16.62 9.67 0.57
N ARG A 281 -16.26 10.90 0.21
CA ARG A 281 -17.19 11.93 -0.23
C ARG A 281 -17.40 11.83 -1.72
N ALA A 282 -18.47 11.15 -2.13
CA ALA A 282 -18.78 10.89 -3.53
C ALA A 282 -18.91 12.18 -4.37
N ASP A 283 -19.35 13.28 -3.75
CA ASP A 283 -19.46 14.60 -4.38
C ASP A 283 -18.11 15.27 -4.69
N MET A 284 -17.01 14.77 -4.13
CA MET A 284 -15.65 15.24 -4.43
C MET A 284 -14.95 14.41 -5.52
N LEU A 285 -15.52 13.28 -5.92
CA LEU A 285 -14.96 12.43 -6.96
C LEU A 285 -15.41 12.86 -8.35
N SER A 286 -14.49 12.81 -9.31
CA SER A 286 -14.87 12.85 -10.72
C SER A 286 -15.54 11.53 -11.12
N SER A 287 -16.20 11.53 -12.28
CA SER A 287 -16.80 10.32 -12.84
C SER A 287 -15.76 9.22 -13.08
N GLU A 288 -14.56 9.60 -13.51
CA GLU A 288 -13.44 8.69 -13.76
C GLU A 288 -12.84 8.13 -12.46
N GLU A 289 -12.75 8.94 -11.40
CA GLU A 289 -12.27 8.49 -10.10
C GLU A 289 -13.26 7.51 -9.44
N ALA A 290 -14.56 7.78 -9.53
CA ALA A 290 -15.60 6.86 -9.07
C ALA A 290 -15.55 5.55 -9.86
N ALA A 291 -15.48 5.63 -11.20
CA ALA A 291 -15.38 4.45 -12.05
C ALA A 291 -14.10 3.62 -11.79
N TYR A 292 -12.97 4.28 -11.47
CA TYR A 292 -11.76 3.58 -11.06
C TYR A 292 -11.98 2.79 -9.76
N LEU A 293 -12.60 3.40 -8.75
CA LEU A 293 -12.85 2.74 -7.47
C LEU A 293 -13.76 1.52 -7.64
N ASP A 294 -14.81 1.64 -8.45
CA ASP A 294 -15.74 0.54 -8.75
C ASP A 294 -15.05 -0.59 -9.52
N ALA A 295 -14.25 -0.25 -10.54
CA ALA A 295 -13.48 -1.23 -11.29
C ALA A 295 -12.44 -1.95 -10.40
N TYR A 296 -11.79 -1.21 -9.51
CA TYR A 296 -10.86 -1.76 -8.53
C TYR A 296 -11.57 -2.74 -7.58
N HIS A 297 -12.71 -2.35 -6.99
CA HIS A 297 -13.47 -3.23 -6.11
C HIS A 297 -14.06 -4.45 -6.82
N ALA A 298 -14.52 -4.30 -8.07
CA ALA A 298 -14.97 -5.42 -8.88
C ALA A 298 -13.83 -6.44 -9.09
N ARG A 299 -12.61 -5.97 -9.37
CA ARG A 299 -11.42 -6.83 -9.48
C ARG A 299 -11.06 -7.50 -8.17
N VAL A 300 -11.07 -6.77 -7.05
CA VAL A 300 -10.85 -7.33 -5.70
C VAL A 300 -11.82 -8.47 -5.45
N ARG A 301 -13.12 -8.24 -5.68
CA ARG A 301 -14.15 -9.28 -5.55
C ARG A 301 -13.85 -10.48 -6.44
N GLN A 302 -13.55 -10.25 -7.72
CA GLN A 302 -13.32 -11.33 -8.68
C GLN A 302 -12.13 -12.22 -8.32
N GLU A 303 -11.02 -11.63 -7.86
CA GLU A 303 -9.78 -12.36 -7.62
C GLU A 303 -9.65 -12.92 -6.20
N VAL A 304 -10.26 -12.26 -5.19
CA VAL A 304 -10.11 -12.62 -3.78
C VAL A 304 -11.25 -13.52 -3.28
N LEU A 305 -12.48 -13.32 -3.75
CA LEU A 305 -13.64 -14.09 -3.29
C LEU A 305 -13.46 -15.61 -3.44
N PRO A 306 -12.90 -16.15 -4.55
CA PRO A 306 -12.68 -17.60 -4.67
C PRO A 306 -11.73 -18.16 -3.60
N LEU A 307 -10.76 -17.37 -3.14
CA LEU A 307 -9.82 -17.78 -2.09
C LEU A 307 -10.47 -17.76 -0.71
N VAL A 308 -11.30 -16.74 -0.44
CA VAL A 308 -12.12 -16.69 0.78
C VAL A 308 -13.11 -17.85 0.82
N ASP A 309 -13.75 -18.19 -0.31
CA ASP A 309 -14.68 -19.32 -0.40
C ASP A 309 -14.00 -20.67 -0.15
N GLN A 310 -12.72 -20.82 -0.48
CA GLN A 310 -11.94 -22.04 -0.31
C GLN A 310 -11.26 -22.15 1.07
N ALA A 311 -11.20 -21.06 1.84
CA ALA A 311 -10.54 -21.05 3.14
C ALA A 311 -11.23 -22.01 4.12
N GLN A 312 -10.42 -22.84 4.81
CA GLN A 312 -10.88 -23.76 5.84
C GLN A 312 -10.77 -23.11 7.23
N GLU A 313 -11.40 -21.95 7.39
CA GLU A 313 -11.38 -21.18 8.65
C GLU A 313 -12.78 -21.02 9.26
N GLU A 314 -12.83 -20.90 10.58
CA GLU A 314 -14.03 -20.44 11.27
C GLU A 314 -14.31 -18.98 10.87
N GLY A 315 -15.59 -18.66 10.59
CA GLY A 315 -15.97 -17.31 10.17
C GLY A 315 -15.92 -17.05 8.66
N ARG A 316 -15.60 -18.04 7.82
CA ARG A 316 -15.59 -17.94 6.35
C ARG A 316 -16.81 -17.23 5.75
N GLU A 317 -18.02 -17.58 6.19
CA GLU A 317 -19.26 -16.95 5.69
C GLU A 317 -19.33 -15.45 6.04
N ALA A 318 -18.80 -15.06 7.20
CA ALA A 318 -18.72 -13.66 7.61
C ALA A 318 -17.67 -12.91 6.77
N SER A 319 -16.49 -13.49 6.57
CA SER A 319 -15.44 -12.97 5.68
C SER A 319 -15.97 -12.75 4.26
N ARG A 320 -16.73 -13.73 3.76
CA ARG A 320 -17.39 -13.70 2.44
C ARG A 320 -18.43 -12.57 2.35
N ALA A 321 -19.34 -12.50 3.31
CA ALA A 321 -20.38 -11.46 3.34
C ALA A 321 -19.78 -10.07 3.47
N TRP A 322 -18.75 -9.92 4.31
CA TRP A 322 -17.99 -8.68 4.46
C TRP A 322 -17.33 -8.25 3.15
N LEU A 323 -16.61 -9.15 2.47
CA LEU A 323 -15.94 -8.83 1.22
C LEU A 323 -16.93 -8.41 0.13
N LEU A 324 -18.07 -9.10 0.02
CA LEU A 324 -19.13 -8.72 -0.91
C LEU A 324 -19.65 -7.31 -0.61
N GLY A 325 -20.02 -7.03 0.65
CA GLY A 325 -20.49 -5.70 1.06
C GLY A 325 -19.45 -4.59 0.84
N ALA A 326 -18.18 -4.86 1.16
CA ALA A 326 -17.08 -3.92 0.98
C ALA A 326 -16.74 -3.64 -0.49
N THR A 327 -17.22 -4.48 -1.42
CA THR A 327 -16.93 -4.39 -2.86
C THR A 327 -18.16 -4.19 -3.74
N GLU A 328 -19.33 -3.83 -3.18
CA GLU A 328 -20.49 -3.36 -3.97
C GLU A 328 -20.08 -2.16 -4.86
N PRO A 329 -20.81 -1.72 -5.88
CA PRO A 329 -20.52 -0.45 -6.55
C PRO A 329 -20.93 0.75 -5.68
#